data_AF-A0A9D9YJS2-F1
#
_entry.id   AF-A0A9D9YJS2-F1
#
_cell.length_a   1.000
_cell.length_b   1.000
_cell.length_c   1.000
_cell.angle_alpha   90.00
_cell.angle_beta   90.00
_cell.angle_gamma   90.00
#
_symmetry.space_group_name_H-M   'P 1'
#
loop_
_entity.id
_entity.type
_entity.pdbx_description
1 polymer ?
#
loop_
_entity_poly.entity_id
_entity_poly.type
_entity_poly.pdbx_seq_one_letter_code
_entity_poly.pdbx_strand_id
1 'polypeptide(L)'
;MNKTLFSTLIAISLLCVNVSAQKTPQYFLSKIPALPRNICEANNKEIMQWNDKIIMLKNEMLSLKADEKQKKEEAEVHAKPRMDMFEPANADKIQKLGEEIQVVETETNAIQTELISPFIENQSNIELKYYGMLDKFEQRINKCREISAARADYLTNYRNKLDKLIELGIKGNKLSDEMTTMSYAGYAFRTQYGFWLDFILSYVDELSHVYDDVPTSNTEKH
;
A
#
# COMPACT_ATOMS: atom_id res chain seq x y z
N MET A 1 56.04 -15.27 -44.97
CA MET A 1 54.70 -14.63 -45.10
C MET A 1 53.93 -14.95 -43.82
N ASN A 2 53.47 -13.97 -43.02
CA ASN A 2 52.21 -13.23 -43.20
C ASN A 2 51.03 -14.19 -43.42
N LYS A 3 49.95 -14.27 -42.61
CA LYS A 3 49.44 -13.55 -41.42
C LYS A 3 48.60 -14.60 -40.59
N THR A 4 48.13 -14.43 -39.35
CA THR A 4 48.08 -13.30 -38.38
C THR A 4 48.00 -13.85 -36.95
N LEU A 5 48.39 -13.06 -35.94
CA LEU A 5 47.75 -13.08 -34.61
C LEU A 5 46.46 -12.26 -34.67
N PHE A 6 45.36 -12.68 -34.02
CA PHE A 6 44.46 -11.80 -33.24
C PHE A 6 43.26 -12.57 -32.66
N SER A 7 42.97 -12.29 -31.39
CA SER A 7 41.61 -12.22 -30.81
C SER A 7 40.68 -13.44 -30.93
N THR A 8 40.69 -14.31 -29.91
CA THR A 8 39.45 -14.74 -29.26
C THR A 8 39.23 -13.88 -28.01
N LEU A 9 38.83 -12.62 -28.23
CA LEU A 9 38.38 -11.76 -27.13
C LEU A 9 37.14 -12.37 -26.46
N ILE A 10 37.07 -12.15 -25.16
CA ILE A 10 35.94 -12.47 -24.28
C ILE A 10 34.65 -11.83 -24.81
N ALA A 11 33.77 -12.64 -25.40
CA ALA A 11 32.40 -12.26 -25.74
C ALA A 11 31.43 -12.62 -24.61
N ILE A 12 31.74 -12.21 -23.37
CA ILE A 12 30.75 -12.14 -22.27
C ILE A 12 29.98 -10.83 -22.48
N SER A 13 29.20 -10.79 -23.56
CA SER A 13 28.37 -9.65 -23.91
C SER A 13 27.00 -9.78 -23.24
N LEU A 14 26.83 -9.00 -22.17
CA LEU A 14 25.55 -8.37 -21.81
C LEU A 14 24.34 -9.30 -21.67
N LEU A 15 24.36 -10.14 -20.63
CA LEU A 15 23.15 -10.37 -19.82
C LEU A 15 23.24 -9.59 -18.50
N CYS A 16 23.56 -8.29 -18.62
CA CYS A 16 23.04 -7.31 -17.69
C CYS A 16 21.54 -7.14 -17.96
N VAL A 17 20.76 -8.18 -17.61
CA VAL A 17 19.36 -7.95 -17.25
C VAL A 17 19.40 -6.87 -16.17
N ASN A 18 18.67 -5.78 -16.41
CA ASN A 18 18.43 -4.78 -15.38
C ASN A 18 17.59 -5.46 -14.29
N VAL A 19 18.26 -6.13 -13.36
CA VAL A 19 17.74 -6.43 -12.03
C VAL A 19 17.68 -5.09 -11.30
N SER A 20 16.75 -4.24 -11.74
CA SER A 20 16.26 -3.10 -10.97
C SER A 20 15.84 -3.68 -9.64
N ALA A 21 16.60 -3.39 -8.59
CA ALA A 21 16.46 -4.06 -7.29
C ALA A 21 15.01 -3.96 -6.83
N GLN A 22 14.29 -5.09 -6.90
CA GLN A 22 12.86 -5.11 -6.70
C GLN A 22 12.58 -4.81 -5.22
N LYS A 23 11.85 -3.72 -4.97
CA LYS A 23 11.52 -3.30 -3.61
C LYS A 23 10.48 -4.27 -3.04
N THR A 24 10.88 -4.99 -1.99
CA THR A 24 10.04 -5.98 -1.31
C THR A 24 9.07 -5.31 -0.31
N PRO A 25 8.06 -6.02 0.21
CA PRO A 25 7.28 -5.51 1.33
C PRO A 25 8.16 -5.08 2.51
N GLN A 26 9.16 -5.89 2.88
CA GLN A 26 10.08 -5.61 3.99
C GLN A 26 10.88 -4.31 3.79
N TYR A 27 11.22 -3.95 2.54
CA TYR A 27 11.86 -2.66 2.24
C TYR A 27 10.98 -1.48 2.68
N PHE A 28 9.70 -1.47 2.29
CA PHE A 28 8.77 -0.41 2.69
C PHE A 28 8.46 -0.45 4.18
N LEU A 29 8.21 -1.64 4.74
CA LEU A 29 7.97 -1.83 6.17
C LEU A 29 9.12 -1.32 7.05
N SER A 30 10.37 -1.43 6.57
CA SER A 30 11.56 -0.91 7.27
C SER A 30 11.72 0.61 7.23
N LYS A 31 11.03 1.29 6.29
CA LYS A 31 11.04 2.76 6.16
C LYS A 31 9.94 3.46 6.96
N ILE A 32 8.94 2.71 7.43
CA ILE A 32 7.84 3.28 8.21
C ILE A 32 8.38 3.81 9.55
N PRO A 33 8.17 5.09 9.89
CA PRO A 33 8.59 5.63 11.17
C PRO A 33 7.74 5.05 12.32
N ALA A 34 8.37 4.84 13.49
CA ALA A 34 7.66 4.45 14.71
C ALA A 34 6.72 5.56 15.19
N LEU A 35 5.56 5.20 15.76
CA LEU A 35 4.55 6.16 16.22
C LEU A 35 5.13 7.16 17.25
N PRO A 36 4.83 8.47 17.11
CA PRO A 36 5.26 9.48 18.07
C PRO A 36 4.50 9.34 19.40
N ARG A 37 5.17 9.65 20.51
CA ARG A 37 4.59 9.51 21.87
C ARG A 37 3.83 10.74 22.37
N ASN A 38 4.31 11.93 22.00
CA ASN A 38 3.80 13.20 22.53
C ASN A 38 3.02 13.96 21.44
N ILE A 39 1.99 13.34 20.87
CA ILE A 39 1.27 13.86 19.70
C ILE A 39 0.73 15.28 19.94
N CYS A 40 -0.06 15.48 21.00
CA CYS A 40 -0.75 16.74 21.30
C CYS A 40 0.15 17.88 21.80
N GLU A 41 1.43 17.61 22.02
CA GLU A 41 2.43 18.56 22.51
C GLU A 41 3.57 18.75 21.48
N ALA A 42 3.45 18.12 20.30
CA ALA A 42 4.42 18.23 19.23
C ALA A 42 4.41 19.64 18.61
N ASN A 43 5.59 20.15 18.32
CA ASN A 43 5.75 21.46 17.68
C ASN A 43 5.74 21.33 16.14
N ASN A 44 5.52 22.46 15.44
CA ASN A 44 5.43 22.49 13.98
C ASN A 44 6.61 21.81 13.26
N LYS A 45 7.84 21.89 13.80
CA LYS A 45 9.01 21.25 13.20
C LYS A 45 8.93 19.73 13.28
N GLU A 46 8.43 19.18 14.38
CA GLU A 46 8.24 17.72 14.54
C GLU A 46 7.14 17.21 13.60
N ILE A 47 6.02 17.94 13.51
CA ILE A 47 4.90 17.64 12.59
C ILE A 47 5.37 17.68 11.13
N MET A 48 6.10 18.73 10.72
CA MET A 48 6.68 18.81 9.37
C MET A 48 7.64 17.65 9.09
N GLN A 49 8.57 17.35 10.00
CA GLN A 49 9.52 16.25 9.83
C GLN A 49 8.87 14.86 9.80
N TRP A 50 7.69 14.70 10.40
CA TRP A 50 6.86 13.50 10.24
C TRP A 50 6.23 13.46 8.84
N ASN A 51 5.53 14.53 8.46
CA ASN A 51 4.83 14.63 7.19
C ASN A 51 5.78 14.46 6.01
N ASP A 52 6.98 15.05 6.03
CA ASP A 52 8.00 14.89 4.99
C ASP A 52 8.40 13.42 4.78
N LYS A 53 8.57 12.65 5.87
CA LYS A 53 8.92 11.22 5.80
C LYS A 53 7.77 10.38 5.23
N ILE A 54 6.55 10.65 5.70
CA ILE A 54 5.35 9.94 5.24
C ILE A 54 5.08 10.25 3.76
N ILE A 55 5.12 11.52 3.36
CA ILE A 55 4.94 11.96 1.96
C ILE A 55 6.02 11.36 1.05
N MET A 56 7.29 11.36 1.46
CA MET A 56 8.37 10.74 0.70
C MET A 56 8.10 9.24 0.46
N LEU A 57 7.64 8.51 1.48
CA LEU A 57 7.31 7.09 1.38
C LEU A 57 6.07 6.84 0.49
N LYS A 58 5.01 7.65 0.63
CA LYS A 58 3.82 7.59 -0.23
C LYS A 58 4.18 7.83 -1.69
N ASN A 59 4.94 8.89 -1.98
CA ASN A 59 5.37 9.25 -3.33
C ASN A 59 6.24 8.15 -3.96
N GLU A 60 7.13 7.53 -3.19
CA GLU A 60 7.94 6.40 -3.65
C GLU A 60 7.06 5.20 -4.06
N MET A 61 6.01 4.89 -3.30
CA MET A 61 5.08 3.79 -3.62
C MET A 61 4.17 4.15 -4.81
N LEU A 62 3.62 5.37 -4.85
CA LEU A 62 2.78 5.86 -5.95
C LEU A 62 3.51 5.88 -7.29
N SER A 63 4.78 6.29 -7.32
CA SER A 63 5.61 6.25 -8.54
C SER A 63 5.74 4.84 -9.08
N LEU A 64 5.97 3.85 -8.21
CA LEU A 64 6.12 2.45 -8.62
C LEU A 64 4.79 1.86 -9.12
N LYS A 65 3.66 2.24 -8.53
CA LYS A 65 2.34 1.90 -9.05
C LYS A 65 2.07 2.50 -10.42
N ALA A 66 2.47 3.75 -10.66
CA ALA A 66 2.31 4.40 -11.96
C ALA A 66 3.16 3.69 -13.04
N ASP A 67 4.43 3.44 -12.76
CA ASP A 67 5.34 2.69 -13.64
C ASP A 67 4.84 1.27 -13.93
N GLU A 68 4.25 0.61 -12.92
CA GLU A 68 3.68 -0.73 -13.06
C GLU A 68 2.41 -0.73 -13.90
N LYS A 69 1.51 0.21 -13.63
CA LYS A 69 0.26 0.39 -14.38
C LYS A 69 0.54 0.62 -15.86
N GLN A 70 1.49 1.50 -16.20
CA GLN A 70 1.87 1.73 -17.60
C GLN A 70 2.34 0.43 -18.29
N LYS A 71 3.24 -0.34 -17.65
CA LYS A 71 3.75 -1.61 -18.20
C LYS A 71 2.64 -2.66 -18.35
N LYS A 72 1.67 -2.67 -17.44
CA LYS A 72 0.48 -3.53 -17.53
C LYS A 72 -0.38 -3.15 -18.74
N GLU A 73 -0.71 -1.87 -18.89
CA GLU A 73 -1.50 -1.36 -20.02
C GLU A 73 -0.80 -1.61 -21.37
N GLU A 74 0.52 -1.39 -21.46
CA GLU A 74 1.32 -1.74 -22.64
C GLU A 74 1.26 -3.25 -22.97
N ALA A 75 1.33 -4.12 -21.97
CA ALA A 75 1.23 -5.57 -22.15
C ALA A 75 -0.18 -6.02 -22.56
N GLU A 76 -1.24 -5.38 -22.06
CA GLU A 76 -2.63 -5.66 -22.45
C GLU A 76 -2.89 -5.24 -23.91
N VAL A 77 -2.38 -4.08 -24.35
CA VAL A 77 -2.49 -3.59 -25.75
C VAL A 77 -1.83 -4.54 -26.76
N HIS A 78 -0.74 -5.22 -26.37
CA HIS A 78 -0.05 -6.18 -27.24
C HIS A 78 -0.61 -7.60 -27.17
N ALA A 79 -1.50 -7.91 -26.23
CA ALA A 79 -2.08 -9.24 -26.08
C ALA A 79 -3.37 -9.42 -26.89
N LYS A 80 -3.70 -10.66 -27.25
CA LYS A 80 -4.87 -10.99 -28.08
C LYS A 80 -5.98 -11.59 -27.22
N PRO A 81 -7.21 -11.04 -27.20
CA PRO A 81 -8.33 -11.65 -26.48
C PRO A 81 -8.55 -13.12 -26.86
N ARG A 82 -8.81 -13.98 -25.86
CA ARG A 82 -9.10 -15.40 -26.03
C ARG A 82 -10.60 -15.65 -26.07
N MET A 83 -11.10 -15.97 -27.26
CA MET A 83 -12.49 -16.41 -27.43
C MET A 83 -12.76 -17.77 -26.80
N ASP A 84 -11.72 -18.61 -26.65
CA ASP A 84 -11.81 -19.95 -26.09
C ASP A 84 -11.83 -19.99 -24.55
N MET A 85 -11.74 -18.84 -23.88
CA MET A 85 -11.79 -18.74 -22.41
C MET A 85 -13.04 -19.42 -21.84
N PHE A 86 -14.21 -19.24 -22.47
CA PHE A 86 -15.49 -19.77 -22.00
C PHE A 86 -15.86 -21.15 -22.57
N GLU A 87 -14.93 -21.81 -23.27
CA GLU A 87 -15.13 -23.20 -23.71
C GLU A 87 -15.26 -24.14 -22.50
N PRO A 88 -16.07 -25.22 -22.57
CA PRO A 88 -16.29 -26.13 -21.45
C PRO A 88 -14.99 -26.72 -20.85
N ALA A 89 -13.94 -26.87 -21.66
CA ALA A 89 -12.62 -27.34 -21.22
C ALA A 89 -11.92 -26.42 -20.21
N ASN A 90 -12.33 -25.15 -20.10
CA ASN A 90 -11.79 -24.17 -19.15
C ASN A 90 -12.69 -23.94 -17.92
N ALA A 91 -13.90 -24.52 -17.88
CA ALA A 91 -14.92 -24.23 -16.87
C ALA A 91 -14.43 -24.48 -15.43
N ASP A 92 -13.92 -25.68 -15.15
CA ASP A 92 -13.38 -26.07 -13.83
C ASP A 92 -12.27 -25.12 -13.37
N LYS A 93 -11.42 -24.66 -14.31
CA LYS A 93 -10.33 -23.74 -14.01
C LYS A 93 -10.84 -22.35 -13.66
N ILE A 94 -11.82 -21.83 -14.40
CA ILE A 94 -12.46 -20.53 -14.13
C ILE A 94 -13.17 -20.57 -12.78
N GLN A 95 -13.94 -21.64 -12.50
CA GLN A 95 -14.63 -21.80 -11.22
C GLN A 95 -13.63 -21.77 -10.06
N LYS A 96 -12.57 -22.59 -10.12
CA LYS A 96 -11.56 -22.64 -9.07
C LYS A 96 -10.87 -21.29 -8.83
N LEU A 97 -10.55 -20.55 -9.89
CA LEU A 97 -9.98 -19.21 -9.75
C LEU A 97 -10.96 -18.23 -9.11
N GLY A 98 -12.26 -18.28 -9.47
CA GLY A 98 -13.30 -17.49 -8.82
C GLY A 98 -13.42 -17.79 -7.32
N GLU A 99 -13.40 -19.07 -6.94
CA GLU A 99 -13.39 -19.51 -5.55
C GLU A 99 -12.15 -19.02 -4.78
N GLU A 100 -10.95 -19.13 -5.37
CA GLU A 100 -9.71 -18.64 -4.74
C GLU A 100 -9.65 -17.12 -4.60
N ILE A 101 -10.22 -16.37 -5.56
CA ILE A 101 -10.38 -14.90 -5.49
C ILE A 101 -11.36 -14.54 -4.37
N GLN A 102 -12.54 -15.17 -4.34
CA GLN A 102 -13.57 -14.91 -3.34
C GLN A 102 -13.06 -15.11 -1.92
N VAL A 103 -12.25 -16.14 -1.67
CA VAL A 103 -11.60 -16.37 -0.36
C VAL A 103 -10.67 -15.21 0.01
N VAL A 104 -9.83 -14.73 -0.91
CA VAL A 104 -8.91 -13.61 -0.65
C VAL A 104 -9.66 -12.31 -0.37
N GLU A 105 -10.71 -12.02 -1.12
CA GLU A 105 -11.56 -10.85 -0.90
C GLU A 105 -12.29 -10.93 0.44
N THR A 106 -12.86 -12.08 0.79
CA THR A 106 -13.56 -12.28 2.07
C THR A 106 -12.61 -12.16 3.27
N GLU A 107 -11.43 -12.78 3.23
CA GLU A 107 -10.41 -12.62 4.29
C GLU A 107 -9.95 -11.16 4.42
N THR A 108 -9.72 -10.47 3.30
CA THR A 108 -9.30 -9.06 3.27
C THR A 108 -10.36 -8.15 3.89
N ASN A 109 -11.61 -8.28 3.46
CA ASN A 109 -12.74 -7.46 3.93
C ASN A 109 -13.03 -7.68 5.42
N ALA A 110 -12.89 -8.92 5.91
CA ALA A 110 -13.01 -9.25 7.33
C ALA A 110 -11.94 -8.53 8.17
N ILE A 111 -10.67 -8.57 7.75
CA ILE A 111 -9.57 -7.87 8.43
C ILE A 111 -9.78 -6.34 8.41
N GLN A 112 -10.18 -5.78 7.27
CA GLN A 112 -10.45 -4.34 7.17
C GLN A 112 -11.61 -3.89 8.08
N THR A 113 -12.66 -4.70 8.17
CA THR A 113 -13.81 -4.42 9.06
C THR A 113 -13.39 -4.51 10.54
N GLU A 114 -12.61 -5.53 10.92
CA GLU A 114 -12.05 -5.69 12.26
C GLU A 114 -11.17 -4.48 12.67
N LEU A 115 -10.44 -3.89 11.73
CA LEU A 115 -9.58 -2.74 11.96
C LEU A 115 -10.35 -1.41 12.03
N ILE A 116 -11.23 -1.16 11.07
CA ILE A 116 -11.80 0.18 10.83
C ILE A 116 -13.01 0.45 11.73
N SER A 117 -13.92 -0.53 11.90
CA SER A 117 -15.17 -0.30 12.63
C SER A 117 -14.98 0.14 14.09
N PRO A 118 -14.09 -0.48 14.90
CA PRO A 118 -13.88 -0.05 16.29
C PRO A 118 -13.25 1.35 16.38
N PHE A 119 -12.40 1.73 15.42
CA PHE A 119 -11.79 3.05 15.38
C PHE A 119 -12.82 4.13 15.05
N ILE A 120 -13.65 3.94 14.02
CA ILE A 120 -14.72 4.89 13.64
C ILE A 120 -15.71 5.06 14.79
N GLU A 121 -16.13 3.98 15.45
CA GLU A 121 -17.05 4.04 16.59
C GLU A 121 -16.45 4.85 17.76
N ASN A 122 -15.20 4.54 18.14
CA ASN A 122 -14.51 5.24 19.23
C ASN A 122 -14.28 6.73 18.90
N GLN A 123 -13.79 7.05 17.70
CA GLN A 123 -13.62 8.43 17.25
C GLN A 123 -14.94 9.20 17.28
N SER A 124 -16.02 8.61 16.76
CA SER A 124 -17.36 9.23 16.76
C SER A 124 -17.85 9.52 18.19
N ASN A 125 -17.65 8.59 19.11
CA ASN A 125 -18.01 8.76 20.52
C ASN A 125 -17.20 9.89 21.20
N ILE A 126 -15.91 10.01 20.90
CA ILE A 126 -15.07 11.12 21.39
C ILE A 126 -15.52 12.45 20.77
N GLU A 127 -15.79 12.51 19.47
CA GLU A 127 -16.29 13.72 18.81
C GLU A 127 -17.63 14.19 19.40
N LEU A 128 -18.57 13.27 19.62
CA LEU A 128 -19.85 13.57 20.29
C LEU A 128 -19.67 14.04 21.73
N LYS A 129 -18.73 13.46 22.49
CA LYS A 129 -18.42 13.88 23.87
C LYS A 129 -17.95 15.34 23.96
N TYR A 130 -17.23 15.83 22.95
CA TYR A 130 -16.75 17.22 22.90
C TYR A 130 -17.67 18.15 22.08
N TYR A 131 -18.72 17.63 21.45
CA TYR A 131 -19.66 18.40 20.64
C TYR A 131 -20.41 19.43 21.48
N GLY A 132 -20.47 20.68 20.99
CA GLY A 132 -21.19 21.77 21.65
C GLY A 132 -20.56 22.28 22.96
N MET A 133 -19.39 21.79 23.36
CA MET A 133 -18.64 22.39 24.48
C MET A 133 -18.07 23.76 24.07
N LEU A 134 -18.05 24.72 25.00
CA LEU A 134 -17.40 26.02 24.79
C LEU A 134 -15.91 25.82 24.56
N ASP A 135 -15.44 26.17 23.36
CA ASP A 135 -14.10 25.91 22.78
C ASP A 135 -12.92 26.41 23.62
N LYS A 136 -12.65 25.72 24.74
CA LYS A 136 -11.55 25.98 25.66
C LYS A 136 -10.33 25.18 25.21
N PHE A 137 -9.16 25.80 25.26
CA PHE A 137 -7.88 25.17 24.92
C PHE A 137 -7.64 23.83 25.67
N GLU A 138 -8.00 23.77 26.96
CA GLU A 138 -7.93 22.54 27.77
C GLU A 138 -8.81 21.40 27.22
N GLN A 139 -10.00 21.72 26.69
CA GLN A 139 -10.88 20.73 26.07
C GLN A 139 -10.35 20.28 24.71
N ARG A 140 -9.76 21.19 23.91
CA ARG A 140 -9.04 20.81 22.68
C ARG A 140 -7.90 19.84 22.96
N ILE A 141 -7.09 20.11 23.99
CA ILE A 141 -5.98 19.24 24.41
C ILE A 141 -6.48 17.87 24.89
N ASN A 142 -7.57 17.82 25.67
CA ASN A 142 -8.14 16.56 26.13
C ASN A 142 -8.79 15.76 24.97
N LYS A 143 -9.50 16.41 24.03
CA LYS A 143 -9.98 15.78 22.80
C LYS A 143 -8.81 15.17 22.00
N CYS A 144 -7.75 15.94 21.79
CA CYS A 144 -6.56 15.45 21.10
C CYS A 144 -5.96 14.22 21.80
N ARG A 145 -5.85 14.22 23.14
CA ARG A 145 -5.30 13.07 23.89
C ARG A 145 -6.16 11.81 23.72
N GLU A 146 -7.48 11.95 23.71
CA GLU A 146 -8.39 10.81 23.52
C GLU A 146 -8.35 10.28 22.08
N ILE A 147 -8.39 11.14 21.06
CA ILE A 147 -8.33 10.70 19.65
C ILE A 147 -6.94 10.16 19.29
N SER A 148 -5.86 10.79 19.75
CA SER A 148 -4.50 10.30 19.50
C SER A 148 -4.24 8.94 20.15
N ALA A 149 -4.82 8.66 21.33
CA ALA A 149 -4.80 7.33 21.93
C ALA A 149 -5.59 6.31 21.07
N ALA A 150 -6.83 6.63 20.70
CA ALA A 150 -7.65 5.77 19.84
C ALA A 150 -6.98 5.47 18.48
N ARG A 151 -6.33 6.49 17.88
CA ARG A 151 -5.57 6.37 16.64
C ARG A 151 -4.29 5.55 16.81
N ALA A 152 -3.59 5.67 17.95
CA ALA A 152 -2.41 4.86 18.24
C ALA A 152 -2.76 3.36 18.39
N ASP A 153 -3.88 3.04 19.06
CA ASP A 153 -4.39 1.68 19.16
C ASP A 153 -4.80 1.12 17.79
N TYR A 154 -5.53 1.89 16.99
CA TYR A 154 -5.88 1.54 15.61
C TYR A 154 -4.64 1.28 14.73
N LEU A 155 -3.67 2.19 14.72
CA LEU A 155 -2.43 2.06 13.93
C LEU A 155 -1.55 0.90 14.41
N THR A 156 -1.60 0.55 15.70
CA THR A 156 -0.93 -0.62 16.25
C THR A 156 -1.60 -1.91 15.77
N ASN A 157 -2.94 -1.98 15.86
CA ASN A 157 -3.71 -3.12 15.38
C ASN A 157 -3.55 -3.32 13.86
N TYR A 158 -3.58 -2.24 13.08
CA TYR A 158 -3.32 -2.29 11.63
C TYR A 158 -1.91 -2.84 11.38
N ARG A 159 -0.87 -2.31 12.06
CA ARG A 159 0.51 -2.81 11.89
C ARG A 159 0.64 -4.31 12.15
N ASN A 160 -0.08 -4.82 13.13
CA ASN A 160 -0.11 -6.26 13.50
C ASN A 160 -0.83 -7.14 12.47
N LYS A 161 -1.81 -6.60 11.73
CA LYS A 161 -2.52 -7.31 10.64
C LYS A 161 -1.84 -7.13 9.27
N LEU A 162 -0.97 -6.13 9.12
CA LEU A 162 -0.40 -5.71 7.84
C LEU A 162 0.37 -6.82 7.10
N ASP A 163 1.08 -7.68 7.82
CA ASP A 163 1.82 -8.80 7.20
C ASP A 163 0.87 -9.83 6.55
N LYS A 164 -0.32 -10.08 7.14
CA LYS A 164 -1.36 -10.94 6.55
C LYS A 164 -2.07 -10.27 5.39
N LEU A 165 -2.30 -8.95 5.46
CA LEU A 165 -2.82 -8.18 4.32
C LEU A 165 -1.83 -8.22 3.14
N ILE A 166 -0.52 -8.08 3.38
CA ILE A 166 0.53 -8.23 2.36
C ILE A 166 0.51 -9.64 1.74
N GLU A 167 0.39 -10.70 2.55
CA GLU A 167 0.26 -12.09 2.07
C GLU A 167 -0.95 -12.26 1.13
N LEU A 168 -2.12 -11.75 1.55
CA LEU A 168 -3.36 -11.75 0.76
C LEU A 168 -3.20 -10.95 -0.53
N GLY A 169 -2.56 -9.77 -0.49
CA GLY A 169 -2.27 -8.96 -1.67
C GLY A 169 -1.32 -9.63 -2.66
N ILE A 170 -0.30 -10.35 -2.18
CA ILE A 170 0.59 -11.17 -3.02
C ILE A 170 -0.20 -12.31 -3.69
N LYS A 171 -1.14 -12.95 -2.97
CA LYS A 171 -2.03 -13.97 -3.55
C LYS A 171 -2.98 -13.36 -4.58
N GLY A 172 -3.60 -12.22 -4.28
CA GLY A 172 -4.48 -11.48 -5.19
C GLY A 172 -3.78 -11.06 -6.48
N ASN A 173 -2.53 -10.59 -6.42
CA ASN A 173 -1.72 -10.25 -7.61
C ASN A 173 -1.57 -11.47 -8.53
N LYS A 174 -1.23 -12.63 -7.97
CA LYS A 174 -1.05 -13.89 -8.73
C LYS A 174 -2.35 -14.36 -9.39
N LEU A 175 -3.47 -14.30 -8.65
CA LEU A 175 -4.79 -14.66 -9.17
C LEU A 175 -5.25 -13.71 -10.27
N SER A 176 -5.00 -12.40 -10.12
CA SER A 176 -5.28 -11.40 -11.16
C SER A 176 -4.46 -11.67 -12.42
N ASP A 177 -3.14 -11.88 -12.30
CA ASP A 177 -2.28 -12.23 -13.44
C ASP A 177 -2.73 -13.52 -14.14
N GLU A 178 -3.15 -14.54 -13.39
CA GLU A 178 -3.63 -15.80 -13.95
C GLU A 178 -4.96 -15.62 -14.70
N MET A 179 -5.91 -14.86 -14.14
CA MET A 179 -7.15 -14.50 -14.82
C MET A 179 -6.88 -13.74 -16.12
N THR A 180 -6.01 -12.71 -16.11
CA THR A 180 -5.63 -12.00 -17.33
C THR A 180 -4.93 -12.91 -18.35
N THR A 181 -4.10 -13.86 -17.90
CA THR A 181 -3.48 -14.86 -18.80
C THR A 181 -4.51 -15.82 -19.45
N MET A 182 -5.65 -16.05 -18.79
CA MET A 182 -6.77 -16.81 -19.38
C MET A 182 -7.58 -15.97 -20.37
N SER A 183 -7.77 -14.68 -20.10
CA SER A 183 -8.47 -13.76 -21.00
C SER A 183 -7.66 -13.34 -22.24
N TYR A 184 -6.31 -13.35 -22.17
CA TYR A 184 -5.45 -12.81 -23.23
C TYR A 184 -4.26 -13.73 -23.59
N ALA A 185 -4.21 -14.13 -24.86
CA ALA A 185 -3.10 -14.88 -25.43
C ALA A 185 -1.90 -13.95 -25.69
N GLY A 186 -0.71 -14.42 -25.31
CA GLY A 186 0.54 -13.65 -25.40
C GLY A 186 0.77 -12.67 -24.24
N TYR A 187 -0.17 -12.55 -23.30
CA TYR A 187 0.03 -11.76 -22.10
C TYR A 187 1.08 -12.42 -21.18
N ALA A 188 2.20 -11.72 -20.97
CA ALA A 188 3.36 -12.23 -20.22
C ALA A 188 3.76 -11.33 -19.04
N PHE A 189 3.04 -10.22 -18.82
CA PHE A 189 3.27 -9.33 -17.69
C PHE A 189 2.93 -10.02 -16.36
N ARG A 190 3.67 -9.66 -15.31
CA ARG A 190 3.46 -10.15 -13.95
C ARG A 190 3.45 -8.98 -12.97
N THR A 191 2.41 -8.90 -12.15
CA THR A 191 2.22 -7.84 -11.16
C THR A 191 3.25 -7.99 -10.04
N GLN A 192 4.13 -7.01 -9.90
CA GLN A 192 5.21 -6.97 -8.92
C GLN A 192 4.74 -6.32 -7.61
N TYR A 193 3.95 -5.26 -7.68
CA TYR A 193 3.49 -4.43 -6.56
C TYR A 193 2.00 -4.63 -6.26
N GLY A 194 1.11 -4.18 -7.16
CA GLY A 194 -0.34 -4.37 -7.06
C GLY A 194 -0.93 -4.21 -5.65
N PHE A 195 -1.78 -5.16 -5.24
CA PHE A 195 -2.56 -5.09 -4.01
C PHE A 195 -1.71 -5.12 -2.73
N TRP A 196 -0.56 -5.80 -2.69
CA TRP A 196 0.23 -5.83 -1.45
C TRP A 196 0.86 -4.46 -1.15
N LEU A 197 1.24 -3.71 -2.19
CA LEU A 197 1.74 -2.35 -2.02
C LEU A 197 0.62 -1.42 -1.58
N ASP A 198 -0.62 -1.69 -1.99
CA ASP A 198 -1.80 -0.91 -1.62
C ASP A 198 -2.13 -1.01 -0.14
N PHE A 199 -2.00 -2.18 0.48
CA PHE A 199 -2.18 -2.30 1.94
C PHE A 199 -1.11 -1.52 2.73
N ILE A 200 0.14 -1.49 2.25
CA ILE A 200 1.19 -0.66 2.86
C ILE A 200 0.89 0.83 2.63
N LEU A 201 0.48 1.21 1.41
CA LEU A 201 0.13 2.58 1.08
C LEU A 201 -1.04 3.09 1.93
N SER A 202 -2.10 2.30 2.10
CA SER A 202 -3.23 2.62 2.99
C SER A 202 -2.80 2.76 4.45
N TYR A 203 -1.94 1.89 4.97
CA TYR A 203 -1.41 2.06 6.32
C TYR A 203 -0.56 3.34 6.46
N VAL A 204 0.21 3.69 5.44
CA VAL A 204 1.00 4.94 5.42
C VAL A 204 0.13 6.18 5.21
N ASP A 205 -1.05 6.03 4.58
CA ASP A 205 -2.09 7.07 4.50
C ASP A 205 -2.64 7.39 5.91
N GLU A 206 -2.98 6.37 6.68
CA GLU A 206 -3.43 6.52 8.07
C GLU A 206 -2.36 7.13 8.98
N LEU A 207 -1.08 6.86 8.72
CA LEU A 207 0.04 7.51 9.40
C LEU A 207 0.17 9.00 9.06
N SER A 208 -0.35 9.50 7.92
CA SER A 208 -0.36 10.96 7.67
C SER A 208 -1.35 11.71 8.56
N HIS A 209 -2.35 11.03 9.13
CA HIS A 209 -3.40 11.64 9.98
C HIS A 209 -3.04 11.69 11.48
N VAL A 210 -1.81 11.32 11.86
CA VAL A 210 -1.37 11.24 13.27
C VAL A 210 -1.41 12.58 14.00
N TYR A 211 -1.32 13.70 13.28
CA TYR A 211 -1.27 15.04 13.86
C TYR A 211 -2.50 15.92 13.57
N ASP A 212 -3.54 15.38 12.93
CA ASP A 212 -4.72 16.15 12.50
C ASP A 212 -5.48 16.79 13.68
N ASP A 213 -5.45 16.14 14.85
CA ASP A 213 -6.12 16.59 16.07
C ASP A 213 -5.27 17.52 16.95
N VAL A 214 -4.03 17.86 16.57
CA VAL A 214 -3.18 18.75 17.37
C VAL A 214 -3.81 20.15 17.44
N PRO A 215 -4.10 20.70 18.63
CA PRO A 215 -4.66 22.02 18.74
C PRO A 215 -3.67 23.07 18.23
N THR A 216 -3.96 23.67 17.07
CA THR A 216 -3.26 24.88 16.66
C THR A 216 -3.50 25.96 17.72
N SER A 217 -2.42 26.51 18.26
CA SER A 217 -2.51 27.76 19.01
C SER A 217 -3.02 28.83 18.05
N ASN A 218 -4.13 29.49 18.36
CA ASN A 218 -4.67 30.60 17.55
C ASN A 218 -3.68 31.78 17.56
N THR A 219 -2.65 31.72 16.73
CA THR A 219 -1.69 32.81 16.45
C THR A 219 -2.02 33.56 15.17
N GLU A 220 -3.20 33.35 14.60
CA GLU A 220 -3.83 34.23 13.61
C GLU A 220 -4.96 35.03 14.27
N LYS A 221 -4.54 35.99 15.10
CA LYS A 221 -5.25 37.27 15.24
C LYS A 221 -4.44 38.34 14.52
N HIS A 222 -4.65 38.42 13.20
CA HIS A 222 -4.19 39.52 12.35
C HIS A 222 -5.37 40.01 11.50
#